data_AF-A0A956J7L3-F1
#
_entry.id   AF-A0A956J7L3-F1
#
_cell.length_a   1.000
_cell.length_b   1.000
_cell.length_c   1.000
_cell.angle_alpha   90.00
_cell.angle_beta   90.00
_cell.angle_gamma   90.00
#
_symmetry.space_group_name_H-M   'P 1'
#
loop_
_entity.id
_entity.type
_entity.pdbx_description
1 polymer ?
#
loop_
_entity_poly.entity_id
_entity_poly.type
_entity_poly.pdbx_seq_one_letter_code
_entity_poly.pdbx_strand_id
1 'polypeptide(L)'
;LAPLIALSGGHVHPDRTPYSEAIEMKHYLMQRYSLPENVLIVDPHARHTTTNLRNVARQMFRYGIPTDRPSLITTDLFQTAYIAGAGPDEIYGKRCLAELGFLPYQGLTNLDTLDNCWLPSAESTQQDASDLLDP
;
A
#
# COMPACT_ATOMS: atom_id res chain seq x y z
N LEU A 1 17.16 6.30 9.63
CA LEU A 1 15.75 6.10 10.03
C LEU A 1 14.88 6.62 8.89
N ALA A 2 13.92 5.81 8.41
CA ALA A 2 12.94 6.31 7.46
C ALA A 2 12.09 7.40 8.14
N PRO A 3 11.80 8.53 7.47
CA PRO A 3 11.08 9.63 8.09
C PRO A 3 9.60 9.30 8.37
N LEU A 4 9.06 8.27 7.73
CA LEU A 4 7.66 7.88 7.78
C LEU A 4 7.50 6.40 7.41
N ILE A 5 6.57 5.70 8.04
CA ILE A 5 6.21 4.31 7.74
C ILE A 5 4.70 4.26 7.46
N ALA A 6 4.33 3.79 6.27
CA ALA A 6 2.94 3.52 5.93
C ALA A 6 2.62 2.05 6.16
N LEU A 7 1.54 1.78 6.89
CA LEU A 7 1.03 0.47 7.21
C LEU A 7 -0.32 0.31 6.51
N SER A 8 -0.48 -0.75 5.74
CA SER A 8 -1.70 -0.99 4.97
C SER A 8 -2.12 -2.44 5.10
N GLY A 9 -3.40 -2.66 5.41
CA GLY A 9 -3.95 -4.00 5.66
C GLY A 9 -5.23 -3.94 6.48
N GLY A 10 -6.28 -4.55 5.94
CA GLY A 10 -7.61 -4.57 6.52
C GLY A 10 -7.83 -5.75 7.46
N HIS A 11 -9.05 -6.28 7.41
CA HIS A 11 -9.53 -7.35 8.29
C HIS A 11 -9.55 -8.69 7.54
N VAL A 12 -8.40 -9.07 6.96
CA VAL A 12 -8.33 -10.14 5.94
C VAL A 12 -7.78 -11.45 6.49
N HIS A 13 -6.85 -11.44 7.44
CA HIS A 13 -6.24 -12.67 7.96
C HIS A 13 -6.40 -12.82 9.48
N PRO A 14 -7.27 -13.74 9.95
CA PRO A 14 -8.25 -14.53 9.19
C PRO A 14 -9.39 -13.66 8.62
N ASP A 15 -10.09 -14.15 7.59
CA ASP A 15 -11.13 -13.36 6.90
C ASP A 15 -12.18 -12.83 7.88
N ARG A 16 -12.45 -11.52 7.83
CA ARG A 16 -13.37 -10.80 8.71
C ARG A 16 -13.02 -10.88 10.19
N THR A 17 -11.73 -11.03 10.50
CA THR A 17 -11.20 -10.83 11.84
C THR A 17 -11.67 -9.48 12.41
N PRO A 18 -11.92 -9.35 13.73
CA PRO A 18 -12.18 -8.05 14.33
C PRO A 18 -10.92 -7.15 14.40
N TYR A 19 -9.74 -7.68 14.05
CA TYR A 19 -8.46 -6.97 14.11
C TYR A 19 -8.01 -6.51 12.73
N SER A 20 -7.78 -5.21 12.54
CA SER A 20 -7.13 -4.70 11.33
C SER A 20 -5.62 -4.97 11.39
N GLU A 21 -5.08 -5.59 10.34
CA GLU A 21 -3.65 -5.87 10.20
C GLU A 21 -2.81 -4.60 10.38
N ALA A 22 -3.20 -3.49 9.74
CA ALA A 22 -2.46 -2.23 9.83
C ALA A 22 -2.48 -1.61 11.23
N ILE A 23 -3.60 -1.77 11.96
CA ILE A 23 -3.72 -1.31 13.36
C ILE A 23 -2.84 -2.15 14.29
N GLU A 24 -2.84 -3.47 14.12
CA GLU A 24 -1.99 -4.35 14.92
C GLU A 24 -0.50 -4.14 14.61
N MET A 25 -0.12 -3.92 13.35
CA MET A 25 1.24 -3.52 12.99
C MET A 25 1.65 -2.21 13.66
N LYS A 26 0.77 -1.20 13.72
CA LYS A 26 1.02 0.07 14.41
C LYS A 26 1.29 -0.19 15.90
N HIS A 27 0.41 -0.93 16.57
CA HIS A 27 0.58 -1.28 17.98
C HIS A 27 1.91 -1.98 18.23
N TYR A 28 2.26 -2.97 17.41
CA TYR A 28 3.52 -3.70 17.52
C TYR A 28 4.74 -2.78 17.36
N LEU A 29 4.76 -1.91 16.34
CA LEU A 29 5.86 -0.97 16.12
C LEU A 29 6.04 0.02 17.28
N MET A 30 4.94 0.53 17.83
CA MET A 30 4.99 1.45 18.98
C MET A 30 5.43 0.74 20.26
N GLN A 31 4.89 -0.45 20.55
CA GLN A 31 5.17 -1.16 21.80
C GLN A 31 6.55 -1.83 21.81
N ARG A 32 6.98 -2.42 20.69
CA ARG A 32 8.21 -3.20 20.62
C ARG A 32 9.44 -2.37 20.29
N TYR A 33 9.27 -1.32 19.48
CA TYR A 33 10.36 -0.50 18.97
C TYR A 33 10.28 0.97 19.40
N SER A 34 9.28 1.33 20.22
CA SER A 34 9.10 2.70 20.73
C SER A 34 9.03 3.75 19.61
N LEU A 35 8.51 3.37 18.44
CA LEU A 35 8.28 4.30 17.34
C LEU A 35 7.19 5.29 17.75
N PRO A 36 7.39 6.60 17.55
CA PRO A 36 6.38 7.59 17.89
C PRO A 36 5.22 7.50 16.89
N GLU A 37 3.99 7.71 17.37
CA GLU A 37 2.79 7.56 16.53
C GLU A 37 2.78 8.50 15.32
N ASN A 38 3.38 9.69 15.45
CA ASN A 38 3.42 10.70 14.40
C ASN A 38 4.30 10.35 13.19
N VAL A 39 5.05 9.24 13.21
CA VAL A 39 5.78 8.72 12.04
C VAL A 39 5.06 7.55 11.36
N LEU A 40 3.88 7.17 11.85
CA LEU A 40 3.10 6.06 11.33
C LEU A 40 1.85 6.57 10.62
N ILE A 41 1.64 6.10 9.39
CA ILE A 41 0.41 6.29 8.63
C ILE A 41 -0.26 4.93 8.48
N VAL A 42 -1.58 4.89 8.63
CA VAL A 42 -2.32 3.62 8.68
C VAL A 42 -3.48 3.66 7.69
N ASP A 43 -3.56 2.65 6.83
CA ASP A 43 -4.75 2.27 6.07
C ASP A 43 -5.34 0.95 6.59
N PRO A 44 -6.45 1.00 7.35
CA PRO A 44 -7.13 -0.19 7.86
C PRO A 44 -8.20 -0.74 6.90
N HIS A 45 -8.34 -0.20 5.68
CA HIS A 45 -9.44 -0.52 4.77
C HIS A 45 -9.04 -1.35 3.54
N ALA A 46 -7.75 -1.40 3.20
CA ALA A 46 -7.31 -2.21 2.07
C ALA A 46 -7.57 -3.71 2.27
N ARG A 47 -7.92 -4.38 1.18
CA ARG A 47 -8.26 -5.82 1.15
C ARG A 47 -7.32 -6.62 0.26
N HIS A 48 -6.73 -5.97 -0.74
CA HIS A 48 -5.82 -6.56 -1.72
C HIS A 48 -4.58 -5.67 -1.91
N THR A 49 -3.54 -6.24 -2.51
CA THR A 49 -2.32 -5.52 -2.90
C THR A 49 -2.60 -4.27 -3.76
N THR A 50 -3.60 -4.32 -4.64
CA THR A 50 -4.05 -3.16 -5.46
C THR A 50 -4.55 -2.02 -4.57
N THR A 51 -5.47 -2.31 -3.65
CA THR A 51 -6.02 -1.34 -2.70
C THR A 51 -4.98 -0.85 -1.69
N ASN A 52 -4.00 -1.68 -1.31
CA ASN A 52 -2.89 -1.25 -0.44
C ASN A 52 -2.12 -0.09 -1.09
N LEU A 53 -1.63 -0.28 -2.31
CA LEU A 53 -0.85 0.76 -3.01
C LEU A 53 -1.71 1.99 -3.33
N ARG A 54 -2.97 1.81 -3.76
CA ARG A 54 -3.92 2.91 -4.02
C ARG A 54 -4.15 3.77 -2.77
N ASN A 55 -4.51 3.15 -1.65
CA ASN A 55 -4.88 3.88 -0.44
C ASN A 55 -3.67 4.59 0.18
N VAL A 56 -2.49 3.96 0.18
CA VAL A 56 -1.26 4.62 0.63
C VAL A 56 -0.91 5.78 -0.29
N ALA A 57 -1.02 5.63 -1.63
CA ALA A 57 -0.80 6.74 -2.56
C ALA A 57 -1.71 7.93 -2.24
N ARG A 58 -3.02 7.68 -2.02
CA ARG A 58 -3.97 8.73 -1.65
C ARG A 58 -3.55 9.49 -0.39
N GLN A 59 -3.12 8.76 0.64
CA GLN A 59 -2.63 9.38 1.87
C GLN A 59 -1.38 10.21 1.61
N MET A 60 -0.45 9.74 0.76
CA MET A 60 0.72 10.52 0.36
C MET A 60 0.34 11.85 -0.28
N PHE A 61 -0.57 11.83 -1.26
CA PHE A 61 -1.06 13.06 -1.90
C PHE A 61 -1.83 13.97 -0.91
N ARG A 62 -2.71 13.39 -0.10
CA ARG A 62 -3.55 14.14 0.86
C ARG A 62 -2.71 14.83 1.95
N TYR A 63 -1.64 14.21 2.41
CA TYR A 63 -0.78 14.75 3.47
C TYR A 63 0.42 15.55 2.95
N GLY A 64 0.57 15.71 1.63
CA GLY A 64 1.69 16.44 1.03
C GLY A 64 3.04 15.73 1.22
N ILE A 65 3.03 14.40 1.34
CA ILE A 65 4.25 13.60 1.38
C ILE A 65 4.87 13.61 -0.02
N PRO A 66 6.20 13.80 -0.18
CA PRO A 66 6.82 13.84 -1.49
C PRO A 66 6.53 12.59 -2.33
N THR A 67 5.82 12.79 -3.45
CA THR A 67 5.46 11.73 -4.43
C THR A 67 6.34 11.76 -5.68
N ASP A 68 7.33 12.66 -5.71
CA ASP A 68 8.31 12.84 -6.79
C ASP A 68 9.56 11.97 -6.62
N ARG A 69 9.61 11.16 -5.55
CA ARG A 69 10.72 10.29 -5.20
C ARG A 69 10.21 8.90 -4.81
N PRO A 70 11.02 7.86 -5.01
CA PRO A 70 10.59 6.51 -4.71
C PRO A 70 10.38 6.26 -3.21
N SER A 71 9.42 5.40 -2.92
CA SER A 71 9.16 4.78 -1.62
C SER A 71 9.55 3.31 -1.67
N LEU A 72 9.93 2.77 -0.50
CA LEU A 72 10.25 1.35 -0.34
C LEU A 72 8.99 0.60 0.09
N ILE A 73 8.63 -0.45 -0.64
CA ILE A 73 7.63 -1.44 -0.23
C ILE A 73 8.39 -2.65 0.29
N THR A 74 8.17 -3.01 1.55
CA THR A 74 8.72 -4.23 2.17
C THR A 74 7.57 -5.19 2.48
N THR A 75 7.65 -6.42 1.97
CA THR A 75 6.62 -7.46 2.14
C THR A 75 7.21 -8.86 2.00
N ASP A 76 6.38 -9.91 2.07
CA ASP A 76 6.85 -11.29 1.87
C ASP A 76 7.29 -11.59 0.42
N LEU A 77 7.95 -12.74 0.25
CA LEU A 77 8.50 -13.21 -1.02
C LEU A 77 7.46 -13.30 -2.14
N PHE A 78 6.27 -13.83 -1.84
CA PHE A 78 5.24 -14.05 -2.85
C PHE A 78 4.60 -12.75 -3.27
N GLN A 79 4.29 -11.86 -2.32
CA GLN A 79 3.75 -10.55 -2.65
C GLN A 79 4.76 -9.68 -3.38
N THR A 80 6.05 -9.78 -3.05
CA THR A 80 7.14 -9.11 -3.77
C THR A 80 7.23 -9.58 -5.22
N ALA A 81 7.23 -10.90 -5.45
CA ALA A 81 7.22 -11.46 -6.80
C ALA A 81 5.94 -11.12 -7.59
N TYR A 82 4.79 -11.06 -6.91
CA TYR A 82 3.52 -10.66 -7.51
C TYR A 82 3.55 -9.20 -7.99
N ILE A 83 4.04 -8.30 -7.13
CA ILE A 83 4.20 -6.87 -7.42
C ILE A 83 5.18 -6.64 -8.58
N ALA A 84 6.20 -7.49 -8.74
CA ALA A 84 7.17 -7.38 -9.84
C ALA A 84 6.53 -7.47 -11.24
N GLY A 85 5.37 -8.11 -11.38
CA GLY A 85 4.59 -8.15 -12.63
C GLY A 85 3.74 -6.89 -12.86
N ALA A 86 4.36 -5.71 -12.75
CA ALA A 86 3.70 -4.40 -12.71
C ALA A 86 3.35 -3.80 -14.08
N GLY A 87 3.84 -4.36 -15.19
CA GLY A 87 3.48 -3.89 -16.52
C GLY A 87 1.96 -3.97 -16.77
N PRO A 88 1.38 -3.10 -17.62
CA PRO A 88 -0.06 -3.11 -17.90
C PRO A 88 -0.56 -4.44 -18.47
N ASP A 89 0.32 -5.18 -19.17
CA ASP A 89 0.03 -6.51 -19.71
C ASP A 89 0.45 -7.67 -18.78
N GLU A 90 1.05 -7.36 -17.64
CA GLU A 90 1.51 -8.33 -16.64
C GLU A 90 0.46 -8.55 -15.54
N ILE A 91 0.68 -9.56 -14.71
CA ILE A 91 -0.37 -10.08 -13.82
C ILE A 91 -0.89 -9.06 -12.81
N TYR A 92 0.00 -8.24 -12.22
CA TYR A 92 -0.40 -7.24 -11.24
C TYR A 92 -0.96 -5.99 -11.92
N GLY A 93 -0.35 -5.53 -13.02
CA GLY A 93 -0.90 -4.40 -13.80
C GLY A 93 -2.30 -4.69 -14.36
N LYS A 94 -2.53 -5.88 -14.92
CA LYS A 94 -3.87 -6.32 -15.36
C LYS A 94 -4.88 -6.34 -14.22
N ARG A 95 -4.48 -6.77 -13.02
CA ARG A 95 -5.35 -6.75 -11.84
C ARG A 95 -5.70 -5.32 -11.43
N CYS A 96 -4.72 -4.41 -11.43
CA CYS A 96 -4.94 -2.99 -11.16
C CYS A 96 -5.94 -2.38 -12.14
N LEU A 97 -5.75 -2.60 -13.45
CA LEU A 97 -6.66 -2.08 -14.47
C LEU A 97 -8.07 -2.68 -14.36
N ALA A 98 -8.20 -3.97 -14.04
CA ALA A 98 -9.48 -4.62 -13.89
C ALA A 98 -10.26 -4.17 -12.63
N GLU A 99 -9.57 -3.93 -11.52
CA GLU A 99 -10.20 -3.54 -10.25
C GLU A 99 -10.35 -2.04 -10.07
N LEU A 100 -9.36 -1.26 -10.50
CA LEU A 100 -9.28 0.19 -10.26
C LEU A 100 -9.53 1.02 -11.51
N GLY A 101 -9.36 0.45 -12.70
CA GLY A 101 -9.41 1.18 -13.97
C GLY A 101 -8.12 1.94 -14.32
N PHE A 102 -7.10 1.90 -13.45
CA PHE A 102 -5.83 2.60 -13.62
C PHE A 102 -4.69 1.88 -12.87
N LEU A 103 -3.45 2.34 -13.06
CA LEU A 103 -2.29 1.85 -12.32
C LEU A 103 -2.00 2.78 -11.12
N PRO A 104 -1.98 2.27 -9.86
CA PRO A 104 -1.74 3.13 -8.69
C PRO A 104 -0.27 3.58 -8.55
N TYR A 105 0.55 3.37 -9.58
CA TYR A 105 1.98 3.67 -9.62
C TYR A 105 2.38 4.23 -10.98
N GLN A 106 3.36 5.14 -10.97
CA GLN A 106 4.09 5.60 -12.14
C GLN A 106 5.31 4.71 -12.42
N GLY A 107 5.87 4.12 -11.37
CA GLY A 107 7.01 3.21 -11.43
C GLY A 107 6.96 2.20 -10.31
N LEU A 108 7.28 0.95 -10.63
CA LEU A 108 7.32 -0.15 -9.69
C LEU A 108 8.41 -1.11 -10.15
N THR A 109 9.40 -1.38 -9.29
CA THR A 109 10.58 -2.15 -9.67
C THR A 109 11.01 -3.02 -8.50
N ASN A 110 11.22 -4.31 -8.76
CA ASN A 110 11.75 -5.22 -7.76
C ASN A 110 13.20 -4.85 -7.40
N LEU A 111 13.53 -4.86 -6.10
CA LEU A 111 14.88 -4.59 -5.60
C LEU A 111 15.55 -5.88 -5.12
N ASP A 112 14.83 -6.66 -4.31
CA ASP A 112 15.28 -7.96 -3.83
C ASP A 112 14.09 -8.89 -3.52
N THR A 113 14.31 -9.91 -2.69
CA THR A 113 13.29 -10.91 -2.35
C THR A 113 12.15 -10.39 -1.47
N LEU A 114 12.33 -9.26 -0.77
CA LEU A 114 11.33 -8.68 0.14
C LEU A 114 10.98 -7.24 -0.20
N ASP A 115 11.81 -6.57 -1.02
CA ASP A 115 11.69 -5.15 -1.27
C ASP A 115 11.39 -4.80 -2.74
N ASN A 116 10.52 -3.79 -2.91
CA ASN A 116 10.23 -3.14 -4.18
C ASN A 116 10.35 -1.62 -4.06
N CYS A 117 10.83 -0.99 -5.13
CA CYS A 117 10.84 0.45 -5.33
C CYS A 117 9.51 0.87 -5.95
N TRP A 118 8.85 1.88 -5.39
CA TRP A 118 7.51 2.32 -5.82
C TRP A 118 7.41 3.84 -5.92
N LEU A 119 6.82 4.33 -7.01
CA LEU A 119 6.48 5.73 -7.21
C LEU A 119 4.96 5.87 -7.40
N PRO A 120 4.23 6.56 -6.50
CA PRO A 120 2.77 6.61 -6.54
C PRO A 120 2.22 7.37 -7.76
N SER A 121 1.05 6.96 -8.25
CA SER A 121 0.32 7.69 -9.30
C SER A 121 -0.75 8.60 -8.71
N ALA A 122 -0.86 9.83 -9.23
CA ALA A 122 -1.91 10.79 -8.87
C ALA A 122 -3.31 10.30 -9.27
N GLU A 123 -3.42 9.37 -10.23
CA GLU A 123 -4.68 8.70 -10.58
C GLU A 123 -5.30 7.97 -9.39
N SER A 124 -4.48 7.57 -8.40
CA SER A 124 -4.97 6.99 -7.16
C SER A 124 -5.90 7.92 -6.40
N THR A 125 -5.89 9.24 -6.63
CA THR A 125 -6.78 10.20 -5.93
C THR A 125 -8.23 10.17 -6.39
N GLN A 126 -8.53 9.48 -7.50
CA GLN A 126 -9.89 9.24 -7.96
C GLN A 126 -10.67 8.44 -6.91
N GLN A 127 -11.91 8.83 -6.61
CA GLN A 127 -12.80 8.08 -5.73
C GLN A 127 -13.68 7.14 -6.56
N ASP A 128 -13.82 5.89 -6.13
CA ASP A 128 -14.74 4.91 -6.73
C ASP A 128 -16.02 4.81 -5.91
N ALA A 129 -17.12 5.37 -6.44
CA ALA A 129 -18.42 5.31 -5.78
C ALA A 129 -19.03 3.90 -5.70
N SER A 130 -18.48 2.92 -6.44
CA SER A 130 -18.93 1.53 -6.42
C SER A 130 -18.22 0.67 -5.37
N ASP A 131 -17.07 1.12 -4.87
CA ASP A 131 -16.34 0.47 -3.78
C ASP A 131 -16.76 1.08 -2.42
N LEU A 132 -17.64 0.38 -1.70
CA LEU A 132 -18.14 0.82 -0.39
C LEU A 132 -17.05 1.03 0.68
N LEU A 133 -15.84 0.51 0.46
CA LEU A 133 -14.69 0.64 1.35
C LEU A 133 -13.59 1.53 0.74
N ASP A 134 -13.90 2.28 -0.32
CA ASP A 134 -13.07 3.35 -0.84
C ASP A 134 -13.14 4.58 0.09
N PRO A 135 -12.02 4.97 0.75
CA PRO A 135 -11.99 6.04 1.76
C PRO A 135 -11.93 7.49 1.22
#